data_AF-A0A9Q1BT27-F1
#
_entry.id   AF-A0A9Q1BT27-F1
#
_cell.length_a   1.000
_cell.length_b   1.000
_cell.length_c   1.000
_cell.angle_alpha   90.00
_cell.angle_beta   90.00
_cell.angle_gamma   90.00
#
_symmetry.space_group_name_H-M   'P 1'
#
loop_
_entity.id
_entity.type
_entity.pdbx_description
1 polymer ?
#
loop_
_entity_poly.entity_id
_entity_poly.type
_entity_poly.pdbx_seq_one_letter_code
_entity_poly.pdbx_strand_id
1 'polypeptide(L)'
;MHAIRYGLRRHFQATLEMDILRTDLFKESNKTYKAMLFKLKQKGKRAVKLKNAVSKEDMGKIFDSMDVTTSEGLQNKVFTDIMMYFANRGRENLRSRIMSVSDFDVQADEQNLR
;
A
#
# COMPACT_ATOMS: atom_id res chain seq x y z
N MET A 1 -15.45 -0.21 -0.35
CA MET A 1 -16.31 -1.28 -0.93
C MET A 1 -15.58 -2.62 -1.05
N HIS A 2 -14.42 -2.71 -1.72
CA HIS A 2 -13.68 -3.99 -1.82
C HIS A 2 -13.18 -4.52 -0.47
N ALA A 3 -12.79 -3.65 0.45
CA ALA A 3 -12.31 -4.03 1.79
C ALA A 3 -13.38 -4.77 2.63
N ILE A 4 -14.64 -4.31 2.60
CA ILE A 4 -15.74 -4.93 3.36
C ILE A 4 -16.04 -6.33 2.83
N ARG A 5 -16.15 -6.48 1.50
CA ARG A 5 -16.39 -7.78 0.86
C ARG A 5 -15.25 -8.77 1.12
N TYR A 6 -14.01 -8.28 1.16
CA TYR A 6 -12.85 -9.09 1.50
C TYR A 6 -12.85 -9.50 2.98
N GLY A 7 -13.17 -8.58 3.89
CA GLY A 7 -13.29 -8.86 5.32
C GLY A 7 -14.37 -9.89 5.62
N LEU A 8 -15.54 -9.76 4.99
CA LEU A 8 -16.62 -10.74 5.09
C LEU A 8 -16.16 -12.11 4.58
N ARG A 9 -15.53 -12.19 3.40
CA ARG A 9 -15.00 -13.45 2.88
C ARG A 9 -14.07 -14.12 3.88
N ARG A 10 -13.13 -13.38 4.46
CA ARG A 10 -12.19 -13.90 5.45
C ARG A 10 -12.91 -14.41 6.71
N HIS A 11 -13.92 -13.68 7.19
CA HIS A 11 -14.72 -14.09 8.34
C HIS A 11 -15.52 -15.36 8.07
N PHE A 12 -16.26 -15.42 6.95
CA PHE A 12 -17.03 -16.61 6.57
C PHE A 12 -16.15 -17.83 6.29
N GLN A 13 -14.96 -17.62 5.72
CA GLN A 13 -14.00 -18.68 5.51
C GLN A 13 -13.42 -19.21 6.83
N ALA A 14 -13.22 -18.35 7.83
CA ALA A 14 -12.71 -18.75 9.14
C ALA A 14 -13.77 -19.41 10.04
N THR A 15 -15.02 -18.93 10.00
CA THR A 15 -16.10 -19.41 10.89
C THR A 15 -16.88 -20.59 10.33
N LEU A 16 -17.06 -20.64 9.00
CA LEU A 16 -17.98 -21.57 8.35
C LEU A 16 -17.33 -22.35 7.20
N GLU A 17 -16.02 -22.21 6.97
CA GLU A 17 -15.28 -22.82 5.85
C GLU A 17 -15.90 -22.55 4.46
N MET A 18 -16.64 -21.45 4.33
CA MET A 18 -17.40 -21.11 3.12
C MET A 18 -16.78 -19.92 2.38
N ASP A 19 -16.57 -20.09 1.07
CA ASP A 19 -16.12 -18.99 0.19
C ASP A 19 -17.27 -18.33 -0.56
N ILE A 20 -17.79 -17.24 0.00
CA ILE A 20 -18.85 -16.40 -0.58
C ILE A 20 -18.57 -15.88 -2.00
N LEU A 21 -17.31 -15.94 -2.47
CA LEU A 21 -16.93 -15.51 -3.82
C LEU A 21 -16.94 -16.64 -4.85
N ARG A 22 -16.70 -17.87 -4.43
CA ARG A 22 -16.46 -19.02 -5.34
C ARG A 22 -17.58 -20.04 -5.35
N THR A 23 -18.36 -20.14 -4.28
CA THR A 23 -19.45 -21.12 -4.21
C THR A 23 -20.60 -20.77 -5.17
N ASP A 24 -21.10 -21.76 -5.92
CA ASP A 24 -22.21 -21.60 -6.86
C ASP A 24 -23.52 -21.11 -6.20
N LEU A 25 -23.70 -21.40 -4.90
CA LEU A 25 -24.80 -20.91 -4.08
C LEU A 25 -24.98 -19.38 -4.13
N PHE A 26 -23.90 -18.62 -4.31
CA PHE A 26 -23.95 -17.14 -4.28
C PHE A 26 -23.80 -16.50 -5.66
N LYS A 27 -23.93 -17.28 -6.75
CA LYS A 27 -23.73 -16.79 -8.13
C LYS A 27 -24.66 -15.62 -8.49
N GLU A 28 -25.95 -15.73 -8.16
CA GLU A 28 -26.93 -14.67 -8.41
C GLU A 28 -26.71 -13.45 -7.51
N SER A 29 -26.42 -13.65 -6.22
CA SER A 29 -26.07 -12.55 -5.31
C SER A 29 -24.82 -11.79 -5.78
N ASN A 30 -23.83 -12.51 -6.32
CA ASN A 30 -22.61 -11.94 -6.88
C ASN A 30 -22.88 -11.15 -8.17
N LYS A 31 -23.80 -11.61 -9.01
CA LYS A 31 -24.25 -10.89 -10.21
C LYS A 31 -24.97 -9.58 -9.84
N THR A 32 -25.91 -9.64 -8.91
CA THR A 32 -26.63 -8.45 -8.40
C THR A 32 -25.69 -7.45 -7.74
N TYR A 33 -24.74 -7.92 -6.93
CA TYR A 33 -23.73 -7.07 -6.31
C TYR A 33 -22.88 -6.33 -7.36
N LYS A 34 -22.44 -7.02 -8.43
CA LYS A 34 -21.69 -6.40 -9.53
C LYS A 34 -22.53 -5.34 -10.26
N ALA A 35 -23.80 -5.63 -10.55
CA ALA A 35 -24.73 -4.69 -11.19
C ALA A 35 -24.96 -3.45 -10.31
N MET A 36 -25.11 -3.62 -9.00
CA MET A 36 -25.28 -2.52 -8.05
C MET A 36 -24.00 -1.67 -7.95
N LEU A 37 -22.82 -2.30 -7.94
CA LEU A 37 -21.54 -1.62 -8.04
C LEU A 37 -21.46 -0.77 -9.30
N PHE A 38 -21.86 -1.30 -10.46
CA PHE A 38 -21.84 -0.56 -11.71
C PHE A 38 -22.78 0.67 -11.67
N LYS A 39 -23.99 0.52 -11.13
CA LYS A 39 -24.91 1.66 -10.91
C LYS A 39 -24.32 2.71 -9.96
N LEU A 40 -23.66 2.28 -8.88
CA LEU A 40 -22.99 3.19 -7.95
C LEU A 40 -21.81 3.93 -8.61
N LYS A 41 -21.07 3.27 -9.51
CA LYS A 41 -20.01 3.89 -10.30
C LYS A 41 -20.56 4.96 -11.25
N GLN A 42 -21.65 4.66 -11.96
CA GLN A 42 -22.32 5.64 -12.84
C GLN A 42 -22.80 6.88 -12.08
N LYS A 43 -23.30 6.70 -10.85
CA LYS A 43 -23.70 7.81 -9.96
C LYS A 43 -22.52 8.60 -9.37
N GLY A 44 -21.28 8.38 -9.83
CA GLY A 44 -20.10 9.09 -9.33
C GLY A 44 -19.67 8.70 -7.91
N LYS A 45 -20.33 7.75 -7.22
CA LYS A 45 -19.95 7.31 -5.86
C LYS A 45 -18.65 6.51 -5.81
N ARG A 46 -17.98 6.35 -6.95
CA ARG A 46 -16.63 5.78 -7.09
C ARG A 46 -15.59 6.85 -7.46
N ALA A 47 -15.95 8.13 -7.50
CA ALA A 47 -15.00 9.22 -7.68
C ALA A 47 -14.10 9.27 -6.44
N VAL A 48 -13.00 8.53 -6.51
CA VAL A 48 -11.89 8.72 -5.60
C VAL A 48 -11.32 10.08 -5.99
N LYS A 49 -11.47 11.08 -5.12
CA LYS A 49 -10.75 12.34 -5.27
C LYS A 49 -9.27 11.99 -5.14
N LEU A 50 -8.59 11.88 -6.28
CA LEU A 50 -7.16 11.62 -6.29
C LEU A 50 -6.52 12.77 -5.52
N LYS A 51 -5.75 12.45 -4.49
CA LYS A 51 -4.95 13.47 -3.82
C LYS A 51 -3.93 13.97 -4.85
N ASN A 52 -3.67 15.27 -4.82
CA ASN A 52 -2.61 15.83 -5.65
C ASN A 52 -1.29 15.13 -5.31
N ALA A 53 -0.45 14.94 -6.33
CA ALA A 53 0.91 14.48 -6.11
C ALA A 53 1.62 15.45 -5.16
N VAL A 54 2.49 14.93 -4.30
CA VAL A 54 3.34 15.76 -3.45
C VAL A 54 4.29 16.53 -4.35
N SER A 55 4.34 17.85 -4.19
CA SER A 55 5.22 18.72 -4.95
C SER A 55 6.68 18.48 -4.56
N LYS A 56 7.65 18.88 -5.40
CA LYS A 56 9.08 18.75 -5.06
C LYS A 56 9.42 19.64 -3.85
N GLU A 57 8.77 20.78 -3.76
CA GLU A 57 8.91 21.76 -2.68
C GLU A 57 8.41 21.18 -1.35
N ASP A 58 7.25 20.50 -1.37
CA ASP A 58 6.72 19.86 -0.17
C ASP A 58 7.53 18.61 0.22
N MET A 59 8.09 17.88 -0.75
CA MET A 59 9.07 16.84 -0.45
C MET A 59 10.31 17.40 0.23
N GLY A 60 10.81 18.56 -0.23
CA GLY A 60 11.92 19.26 0.43
C GLY A 60 11.62 19.53 1.90
N LYS A 61 10.46 20.12 2.21
CA LYS A 61 10.02 20.37 3.61
C LYS A 61 9.90 19.09 4.44
N ILE A 62 9.47 17.98 3.84
CA ILE A 62 9.39 16.69 4.54
C ILE A 62 10.80 16.22 4.89
N PHE A 63 11.75 16.32 3.96
CA PHE A 63 13.15 15.97 4.24
C PHE A 63 13.81 16.89 5.26
N ASP A 64 13.56 18.20 5.17
CA ASP A 64 14.08 19.20 6.12
C ASP A 64 13.54 19.01 7.55
N SER A 65 12.36 18.39 7.69
CA SER A 65 11.79 18.05 8.99
C SER A 65 12.47 16.86 9.68
N MET A 66 13.30 16.10 8.95
CA MET A 66 14.00 14.93 9.46
C MET A 66 15.44 15.28 9.81
N ASP A 67 15.78 15.23 11.10
CA ASP A 67 17.12 15.54 11.58
C ASP A 67 18.10 14.37 11.37
N VAL A 68 18.88 14.44 10.30
CA VAL A 68 19.91 13.44 9.94
C VAL A 68 21.07 13.37 10.93
N THR A 69 21.20 14.32 11.85
CA THR A 69 22.24 14.27 12.90
C THR A 69 21.86 13.32 14.04
N THR A 70 20.57 12.94 14.13
CA THR A 70 20.08 11.92 15.06
C THR A 70 19.95 10.57 14.36
N SER A 71 20.21 9.49 15.10
CA SER A 71 20.04 8.12 14.58
C SER A 71 18.59 7.85 14.12
N GLU A 72 17.62 8.39 14.85
CA GLU A 72 16.19 8.29 14.52
C GLU A 72 15.85 9.06 13.24
N GLY A 73 16.29 10.32 13.11
CA GLY A 73 16.00 11.11 11.92
C GLY A 73 16.71 10.58 10.67
N LEU A 74 17.93 10.04 10.80
CA LEU A 74 18.60 9.32 9.72
C LEU A 74 17.80 8.08 9.29
N GLN A 75 17.33 7.27 10.24
CA GLN A 75 16.50 6.11 9.94
C GLN A 75 15.21 6.50 9.24
N ASN A 76 14.53 7.56 9.71
CA ASN A 76 13.29 8.06 9.12
C ASN A 76 13.49 8.57 7.69
N LYS A 77 14.61 9.25 7.42
CA LYS A 77 14.97 9.71 6.08
C LYS A 77 15.19 8.54 5.12
N VAL A 78 16.08 7.60 5.49
CA VAL A 78 16.39 6.42 4.68
C VAL A 78 15.14 5.59 4.41
N PHE A 79 14.30 5.41 5.43
CA PHE A 79 13.04 4.70 5.28
C PHE A 79 12.12 5.41 4.27
N THR A 80 11.95 6.72 4.39
CA THR A 80 11.13 7.51 3.47
C THR A 80 11.65 7.45 2.04
N ASP A 81 12.97 7.50 1.83
CA ASP A 81 13.60 7.38 0.52
C ASP A 81 13.30 6.01 -0.12
N ILE A 82 13.49 4.92 0.61
CA ILE A 82 13.16 3.56 0.16
C ILE A 82 11.65 3.44 -0.13
N MET A 83 10.80 4.01 0.72
CA MET A 83 9.34 4.01 0.50
C MET A 83 8.97 4.72 -0.80
N MET A 84 9.50 5.92 -1.04
CA MET A 84 9.15 6.72 -2.21
C MET A 84 9.67 6.08 -3.50
N TYR A 85 10.82 5.42 -3.46
CA TYR A 85 11.42 4.80 -4.64
C TYR A 85 10.80 3.44 -4.99
N PHE A 86 10.54 2.58 -3.99
CA PHE A 86 10.11 1.20 -4.22
C PHE A 86 8.61 0.95 -4.00
N ALA A 87 7.91 1.76 -3.20
CA ALA A 87 6.53 1.45 -2.76
C ALA A 87 5.44 1.95 -3.73
N ASN A 88 5.53 1.59 -5.02
CA ASN A 88 4.46 1.85 -6.01
C ASN A 88 3.13 1.13 -5.70
N ARG A 89 3.14 0.12 -4.80
CA ARG A 89 1.95 -0.66 -4.41
C ARG A 89 1.64 -0.60 -2.90
N GLY A 90 2.13 0.41 -2.19
CA GLY A 90 1.90 0.58 -0.75
C GLY A 90 2.86 -0.22 0.15
N ARG A 91 2.52 -0.33 1.44
CA ARG A 91 3.47 -0.81 2.49
C ARG A 91 3.66 -2.33 2.55
N GLU A 92 2.89 -3.10 1.78
CA GLU A 92 2.92 -4.57 1.84
C GLU A 92 4.25 -5.16 1.37
N ASN A 93 4.89 -4.52 0.39
CA ASN A 93 6.20 -4.95 -0.14
C ASN A 93 7.35 -4.64 0.83
N LEU A 94 7.26 -3.54 1.58
CA LEU A 94 8.32 -3.10 2.49
C LEU A 94 8.49 -4.09 3.65
N ARG A 95 7.38 -4.57 4.21
CA ARG A 95 7.38 -5.45 5.38
C ARG A 95 7.73 -6.91 5.06
N SER A 96 7.60 -7.32 3.80
CA SER A 96 7.70 -8.73 3.41
C SER A 96 8.94 -9.06 2.56
N ARG A 97 9.58 -8.09 1.89
CA ARG A 97 10.61 -8.40 0.88
C ARG A 97 11.79 -7.43 0.72
N ILE A 98 11.75 -6.21 1.26
CA ILE A 98 12.76 -5.18 0.94
C ILE A 98 13.57 -4.73 2.17
N MET A 99 13.12 -5.05 3.39
CA MET A 99 13.75 -4.55 4.63
C MET A 99 14.50 -5.62 5.43
N SER A 100 14.74 -6.82 4.89
CA SER A 100 15.58 -7.77 5.60
C SER A 100 17.05 -7.37 5.46
N VAL A 101 17.88 -7.61 6.49
CA VAL A 101 19.31 -7.26 6.45
C VAL A 101 20.01 -7.95 5.28
N SER A 102 19.57 -9.15 4.90
CA SER A 102 20.08 -9.89 3.74
C SER A 102 19.76 -9.25 2.38
N ASP A 103 18.83 -8.29 2.32
CA ASP A 103 18.50 -7.58 1.08
C ASP A 103 19.49 -6.45 0.77
N PHE A 104 20.36 -6.10 1.72
CA PHE A 104 21.34 -5.02 1.59
C PHE A 104 22.76 -5.60 1.55
N ASP A 105 23.53 -5.15 0.56
CA ASP A 105 24.97 -5.38 0.50
C ASP A 105 25.70 -4.06 0.74
N VAL A 106 26.70 -4.07 1.61
CA VAL A 106 27.49 -2.89 1.96
C VAL A 106 28.87 -3.07 1.37
N GLN A 107 29.15 -2.32 0.31
CA GLN A 107 30.46 -2.29 -0.32
C GLN A 107 31.11 -0.93 -0.05
N ALA A 108 32.42 -0.94 0.17
CA ALA A 108 33.19 0.30 0.24
C ALA A 108 33.43 0.80 -1.18
N ASP A 109 33.00 2.02 -1.47
CA ASP A 109 33.32 2.65 -2.75
C ASP A 109 34.84 2.83 -2.85
N GLU A 110 35.44 2.32 -3.93
CA GLU A 110 36.90 2.39 -4.19
C GLU A 110 37.42 3.83 -4.26
N GLN A 111 36.55 4.84 -4.32
CA GLN A 111 36.91 6.22 -4.61
C GLN A 111 36.91 7.18 -3.41
N ASN A 112 36.50 6.80 -2.20
CA ASN A 112 36.59 7.67 -1.00
C ASN A 112 36.12 9.13 -1.23
N LEU A 113 35.14 9.40 -2.12
CA LEU A 113 34.59 10.74 -2.26
C LEU A 113 33.58 10.96 -1.13
N ARG A 114 34.09 11.59 -0.05
CA ARG A 114 33.32 12.24 1.00
C ARG A 114 32.45 13.37 0.44
#